data_AF-A0A5D2CL62-F1
#
_entry.id   AF-A0A5D2CL62-F1
#
_cell.length_a   1.000
_cell.length_b   1.000
_cell.length_c   1.000
_cell.angle_alpha   90.00
_cell.angle_beta   90.00
_cell.angle_gamma   90.00
#
_symmetry.space_group_name_H-M   'P 1'
#
loop_
_entity.id
_entity.type
_entity.pdbx_description
1 polymer ?
#
loop_
_entity_poly.entity_id
_entity_poly.type
_entity_poly.pdbx_seq_one_letter_code
_entity_poly.pdbx_strand_id
1 'polypeptide(L)'
;MANPKDPKEWSFSFSDFPEDVQLCILSFLSLPDIANFACTSKRSVSLCCNDTKLWFALCQRRWGPKTQINKWGGGQITYKLLYKTLTQWENLIGFWRHCGRAGLSGQCPRLIIFEWGPSFVFGSRVCPSKNGTYHVTKSPFLWMGISPDGQIVYFLDLEGQTEIPSGDFGSWLEFVCMDQNLVPANVNFMGNFW
;
A
#
# COMPACT_ATOMS: atom_id res chain seq x y z
N MET A 1 31.13 -56.16 -22.47
CA MET A 1 31.49 -54.89 -21.81
C MET A 1 30.40 -53.89 -22.11
N ALA A 2 29.48 -53.68 -21.16
CA ALA A 2 28.42 -52.70 -21.28
C ALA A 2 28.97 -51.32 -20.88
N ASN A 3 28.84 -50.33 -21.77
CA ASN A 3 29.18 -48.94 -21.48
C ASN A 3 28.11 -48.39 -20.52
N PRO A 4 28.45 -47.90 -19.31
CA PRO A 4 27.46 -47.29 -18.44
C PRO A 4 27.03 -45.99 -19.11
N LYS A 5 25.78 -45.95 -19.60
CA LYS A 5 25.14 -44.70 -19.98
C LYS A 5 24.94 -43.91 -18.69
N ASP A 6 25.76 -42.89 -18.47
CA ASP A 6 25.53 -41.92 -17.41
C ASP A 6 24.07 -41.44 -17.49
N PRO A 7 23.35 -41.37 -16.36
CA PRO A 7 22.02 -40.78 -16.36
C PRO A 7 22.18 -39.34 -16.86
N LYS A 8 21.48 -39.01 -17.95
CA LYS A 8 21.43 -37.66 -18.51
C LYS A 8 20.98 -36.72 -17.39
N GLU A 9 21.91 -36.03 -16.75
CA GLU A 9 21.59 -34.97 -15.79
C GLU A 9 20.82 -33.91 -16.57
N TRP A 10 19.51 -33.86 -16.36
CA TRP A 10 18.70 -32.78 -16.87
C TRP A 10 18.99 -31.57 -15.99
N SER A 11 19.92 -30.73 -16.45
CA SER A 11 20.14 -29.43 -15.86
C SER A 11 18.94 -28.54 -16.18
N PHE A 12 18.16 -28.23 -15.15
CA PHE A 12 17.02 -27.33 -15.24
C PHE A 12 17.49 -25.92 -14.87
N SER A 13 17.36 -24.96 -15.78
CA SER A 13 17.76 -23.57 -15.55
C SER A 13 16.56 -22.70 -15.15
N PHE A 14 16.79 -21.58 -14.47
CA PHE A 14 15.72 -20.63 -14.12
C PHE A 14 14.95 -20.14 -15.36
N SER A 15 15.63 -20.06 -16.49
CA SER A 15 15.08 -19.65 -17.78
C SER A 15 14.07 -20.63 -18.38
N ASP A 16 14.06 -21.87 -17.90
CA ASP A 16 13.17 -22.93 -18.37
C ASP A 16 11.81 -22.91 -17.66
N PHE A 17 11.69 -22.18 -16.55
CA PHE A 17 10.40 -21.94 -15.92
C PHE A 17 9.49 -21.07 -16.80
N PRO A 18 8.17 -21.28 -16.78
CA PRO A 18 7.21 -20.31 -17.29
C PRO A 18 7.39 -18.91 -16.68
N GLU A 19 7.06 -17.86 -17.45
CA GLU A 19 7.33 -16.48 -17.04
C GLU A 19 6.62 -16.09 -15.73
N ASP A 20 5.38 -16.52 -15.54
CA ASP A 20 4.59 -16.32 -14.32
C ASP A 20 5.25 -16.96 -13.09
N VAL A 21 5.83 -18.16 -13.23
CA VAL A 21 6.61 -18.82 -12.18
C VAL A 21 7.89 -18.05 -11.88
N GLN A 22 8.60 -17.58 -12.90
CA GLN A 22 9.79 -16.73 -12.72
C GLN A 22 9.44 -15.45 -11.95
N LEU A 23 8.36 -14.77 -12.32
CA LEU A 23 7.89 -13.55 -11.65
C LEU A 23 7.43 -13.82 -10.21
N CYS A 24 6.77 -14.94 -9.98
CA CYS A 24 6.40 -15.38 -8.63
C CYS A 24 7.64 -15.56 -7.76
N ILE A 25 8.68 -16.23 -8.26
CA ILE A 25 9.96 -16.40 -7.55
C ILE A 25 10.60 -15.03 -7.29
N LEU A 26 10.69 -14.17 -8.30
CA LEU A 26 11.28 -12.82 -8.15
C LEU A 26 10.51 -11.95 -7.15
N SER A 27 9.20 -12.17 -6.98
CA SER A 27 8.41 -11.44 -5.99
C SER A 27 8.84 -11.70 -4.53
N PHE A 28 9.57 -12.80 -4.26
CA PHE A 28 10.14 -13.09 -2.93
C PHE A 28 11.36 -12.22 -2.61
N LEU A 29 11.99 -11.61 -3.62
CA LEU A 29 13.28 -10.95 -3.48
C LEU A 29 13.15 -9.50 -3.03
N SER A 30 14.22 -9.00 -2.39
CA SER A 30 14.35 -7.58 -2.10
C SER A 30 14.62 -6.78 -3.38
N LEU A 31 14.32 -5.47 -3.38
CA LEU A 31 14.63 -4.62 -4.55
C LEU A 31 16.12 -4.64 -4.94
N PRO A 32 17.10 -4.63 -4.00
CA PRO A 32 18.51 -4.83 -4.34
C PRO A 32 18.80 -6.16 -5.05
N ASP A 33 18.20 -7.26 -4.57
CA ASP A 33 18.42 -8.58 -5.17
C ASP A 33 17.81 -8.66 -6.58
N ILE A 34 16.67 -8.02 -6.80
CA ILE A 34 16.06 -7.89 -8.13
C ILE A 34 16.95 -7.08 -9.06
N ALA A 35 17.56 -6.00 -8.58
CA ALA A 35 18.49 -5.20 -9.36
C ALA A 35 19.75 -6.01 -9.73
N ASN A 36 20.30 -6.76 -8.78
CA ASN A 36 21.42 -7.66 -9.03
C ASN A 36 21.06 -8.75 -10.05
N PHE A 37 19.88 -9.35 -9.91
CA PHE A 37 19.36 -10.34 -10.85
C PHE A 37 19.21 -9.74 -12.26
N ALA A 38 18.64 -8.54 -12.38
CA ALA A 38 18.49 -7.85 -13.67
C ALA A 38 19.85 -7.71 -14.37
N CYS A 39 20.91 -7.36 -13.65
CA CYS A 39 22.26 -7.19 -14.20
C CYS A 39 22.93 -8.48 -14.73
N THR A 40 22.37 -9.68 -14.47
CA THR A 40 22.98 -10.96 -14.89
C THR A 40 22.85 -11.24 -16.39
N SER A 41 21.78 -10.79 -17.04
CA SER A 41 21.54 -11.07 -18.46
C SER A 41 20.53 -10.10 -19.08
N LYS A 42 20.57 -9.95 -20.41
CA LYS A 42 19.57 -9.16 -21.16
C LYS A 42 18.13 -9.65 -20.92
N ARG A 43 17.95 -10.97 -20.79
CA ARG A 43 16.65 -11.59 -20.50
C ARG A 43 16.17 -11.20 -19.10
N SER A 44 17.05 -11.24 -18.10
CA SER A 44 16.77 -10.86 -16.72
C SER A 44 16.36 -9.38 -16.62
N VAL A 45 17.09 -8.48 -17.30
CA VAL A 45 16.69 -7.05 -17.39
C VAL A 45 15.30 -6.92 -17.98
N SER A 46 15.03 -7.56 -19.12
CA SER A 46 13.74 -7.48 -19.80
C SER A 46 12.59 -7.96 -18.91
N LEU A 47 12.81 -9.00 -18.12
CA LEU A 47 11.83 -9.53 -17.17
C LEU A 47 11.56 -8.54 -16.02
N CYS A 48 12.61 -7.91 -15.49
CA CYS A 48 12.49 -6.98 -14.36
C CYS A 48 12.00 -5.57 -14.75
N CYS A 49 12.18 -5.15 -16.00
CA CYS A 49 11.73 -3.85 -16.48
C CYS A 49 10.23 -3.78 -16.77
N ASN A 50 9.52 -4.92 -16.79
CA ASN A 50 8.09 -4.92 -17.07
C ASN A 50 7.27 -4.53 -15.83
N ASP A 51 6.73 -3.29 -15.85
CA ASP A 51 5.90 -2.73 -14.78
C ASP A 51 4.64 -3.57 -14.51
N THR A 52 3.88 -3.88 -15.55
CA THR A 52 2.60 -4.62 -15.42
C THR A 52 2.75 -6.04 -14.89
N LYS A 53 3.96 -6.60 -14.93
CA LYS A 53 4.24 -7.98 -14.52
C LYS A 53 4.94 -8.03 -13.16
N LEU A 54 6.22 -7.63 -13.12
CA LEU A 54 7.02 -7.78 -11.90
C LEU A 54 6.52 -6.84 -10.79
N TRP A 55 6.30 -5.57 -11.10
CA TRP A 55 5.89 -4.60 -10.09
C TRP A 55 4.49 -4.89 -9.57
N PHE A 56 3.57 -5.34 -10.44
CA PHE A 56 2.29 -5.88 -10.00
C PHE A 56 2.47 -7.06 -9.04
N ALA A 57 3.28 -8.06 -9.38
CA ALA A 57 3.52 -9.22 -8.51
C ALA A 57 4.11 -8.82 -7.14
N LEU A 58 5.03 -7.86 -7.12
CA LEU A 58 5.59 -7.29 -5.89
C LEU A 58 4.52 -6.60 -5.03
N CYS A 59 3.68 -5.75 -5.65
CA CYS A 59 2.58 -5.08 -4.97
C CYS A 59 1.54 -6.06 -4.43
N GLN A 60 1.09 -6.99 -5.27
CA GLN A 60 0.08 -8.00 -4.94
C GLN A 60 0.51 -8.88 -3.79
N ARG A 61 1.78 -9.25 -3.75
CA ARG A 61 2.31 -10.05 -2.66
C ARG A 61 2.33 -9.32 -1.32
N ARG A 62 2.80 -8.07 -1.30
CA ARG A 62 3.04 -7.35 -0.05
C ARG A 62 1.76 -6.69 0.52
N TRP A 63 0.91 -6.17 -0.36
CA TRP A 63 -0.30 -5.45 0.04
C TRP A 63 -1.60 -6.04 -0.50
N GLY A 64 -1.59 -7.02 -1.41
CA GLY A 64 -2.81 -7.62 -1.95
C GLY A 64 -3.79 -8.19 -0.90
N PRO A 65 -3.33 -8.80 0.21
CA PRO A 65 -4.23 -9.19 1.30
C PRO A 65 -4.83 -8.01 2.09
N LYS A 66 -4.23 -6.82 1.99
CA LYS A 66 -4.59 -5.61 2.75
C LYS A 66 -5.41 -4.61 1.92
N THR A 67 -5.23 -4.60 0.60
CA THR A 67 -5.80 -3.62 -0.32
C THR A 67 -5.95 -4.19 -1.74
N GLN A 68 -6.73 -3.54 -2.60
CA GLN A 68 -7.03 -3.96 -3.98
C GLN A 68 -6.09 -3.24 -4.96
N ILE A 69 -4.96 -3.88 -5.27
CA ILE A 69 -3.85 -3.30 -6.08
C ILE A 69 -4.31 -2.71 -7.42
N ASN A 70 -5.26 -3.36 -8.08
CA ASN A 70 -5.77 -2.93 -9.40
C ASN A 70 -6.70 -1.70 -9.36
N LYS A 71 -7.17 -1.29 -8.18
CA LYS A 71 -8.10 -0.16 -8.03
C LYS A 71 -7.43 1.16 -7.64
N TRP A 72 -6.16 1.11 -7.25
CA TRP A 72 -5.38 2.31 -6.93
C TRP A 72 -5.24 3.22 -8.16
N GLY A 73 -5.41 4.54 -8.00
CA GLY A 73 -5.31 5.49 -9.11
C GLY A 73 -6.31 5.21 -10.24
N GLY A 74 -7.47 4.63 -9.93
CA GLY A 74 -8.44 4.21 -10.94
C GLY A 74 -7.90 3.14 -11.91
N GLY A 75 -6.83 2.43 -11.55
CA GLY A 75 -6.16 1.43 -12.39
C GLY A 75 -5.27 2.01 -13.49
N GLN A 76 -5.04 3.33 -13.50
CA GLN A 76 -4.28 4.01 -14.56
C GLN A 76 -2.80 4.28 -14.20
N ILE A 77 -2.44 4.05 -12.93
CA ILE A 77 -1.10 4.33 -12.43
C ILE A 77 -0.14 3.16 -12.65
N THR A 78 1.15 3.46 -12.79
CA THR A 78 2.20 2.43 -12.82
C THR A 78 2.32 1.73 -11.47
N TYR A 79 2.57 0.42 -11.48
CA TYR A 79 2.77 -0.36 -10.26
C TYR A 79 4.08 0.00 -9.56
N LYS A 80 5.09 0.49 -10.29
CA LYS A 80 6.30 1.04 -9.69
C LYS A 80 6.02 2.30 -8.85
N LEU A 81 5.16 3.20 -9.31
CA LEU A 81 4.71 4.34 -8.51
C LEU A 81 3.97 3.84 -7.26
N LEU A 82 3.02 2.93 -7.46
CA LEU A 82 2.24 2.35 -6.36
C LEU A 82 3.15 1.70 -5.30
N TYR A 83 4.11 0.88 -5.72
CA TYR A 83 5.06 0.23 -4.81
C TYR A 83 5.79 1.25 -3.94
N LYS A 84 6.29 2.33 -4.53
CA LYS A 84 7.00 3.38 -3.80
C LYS A 84 6.09 4.06 -2.79
N THR A 85 4.89 4.47 -3.20
CA THR A 85 3.93 5.15 -2.33
C THR A 85 3.46 4.26 -1.19
N LEU A 86 3.07 3.01 -1.47
CA LEU A 86 2.62 2.08 -0.43
C LEU A 86 3.75 1.72 0.55
N THR A 87 5.00 1.64 0.09
CA THR A 87 6.14 1.42 1.00
C THR A 87 6.31 2.59 1.97
N GLN A 88 6.14 3.84 1.51
CA GLN A 88 6.19 5.00 2.38
C GLN A 88 5.06 5.01 3.41
N TRP A 89 3.84 4.66 2.97
CA TRP A 89 2.67 4.64 3.85
C TRP A 89 2.61 3.44 4.77
N GLU A 90 3.31 2.35 4.48
CA GLU A 90 3.34 1.18 5.36
C GLU A 90 3.85 1.53 6.76
N ASN A 91 4.82 2.45 6.85
CA ASN A 91 5.32 2.95 8.12
C ASN A 91 4.29 3.76 8.91
N LEU A 92 3.21 4.24 8.26
CA LEU A 92 2.12 4.97 8.90
C LEU A 92 1.07 4.04 9.49
N ILE A 93 0.98 2.78 9.07
CA ILE A 93 -0.12 1.90 9.44
C ILE A 93 0.00 1.45 10.89
N GLY A 94 -1.11 1.49 11.62
CA GLY A 94 -1.17 1.11 13.03
C GLY A 94 -1.57 2.27 13.93
N PHE A 95 -1.23 2.15 15.22
CA PHE A 95 -1.66 3.08 16.26
C PHE A 95 -0.64 4.19 16.51
N TRP A 96 -1.15 5.41 16.65
CA TRP A 96 -0.41 6.62 16.91
C TRP A 96 -1.03 7.34 18.08
N ARG A 97 -0.19 7.88 18.95
CA ARG A 97 -0.62 8.79 19.99
C ARG A 97 -0.13 10.18 19.63
N HIS A 98 -1.00 11.17 19.75
CA HIS A 98 -0.56 12.55 19.62
C HIS A 98 0.46 12.89 20.73
N CYS A 99 1.68 13.24 20.33
CA CYS A 99 2.72 13.71 21.24
C CYS A 99 2.68 15.25 21.29
N GLY A 100 2.01 15.80 22.30
CA GLY A 100 1.96 17.23 22.57
C GLY A 100 1.56 17.49 24.01
N ARG A 101 1.90 18.68 24.54
CA ARG A 101 1.52 19.06 25.91
C ARG A 101 0.01 18.99 26.02
N ALA A 102 -0.50 18.27 27.02
CA ALA A 102 -1.93 18.27 27.33
C ALA A 102 -2.36 19.73 27.40
N GLY A 103 -3.29 20.15 26.54
CA GLY A 103 -3.93 21.45 26.70
C GLY A 103 -4.47 21.55 28.12
N LEU A 104 -4.60 22.78 28.63
CA LEU A 104 -5.10 23.10 29.98
C LEU A 104 -6.48 22.46 30.32
N SER A 105 -7.12 21.78 29.36
CA SER A 105 -8.40 21.08 29.49
C SER A 105 -8.33 19.61 29.92
N GLY A 106 -7.14 19.05 30.21
CA GLY A 106 -7.04 17.67 30.72
C GLY A 106 -7.56 16.59 29.74
N GLN A 107 -7.66 16.91 28.44
CA GLN A 107 -8.09 15.96 27.43
C GLN A 107 -7.06 14.83 27.26
N CYS A 108 -7.55 13.59 27.37
CA CYS A 108 -6.79 12.36 27.10
C CYS A 108 -6.05 12.47 25.76
N PRO A 109 -4.78 12.02 25.64
CA PRO A 109 -4.05 12.05 24.38
C PRO A 109 -4.86 11.31 23.31
N ARG A 110 -5.14 12.01 22.21
CA ARG A 110 -5.95 11.47 21.11
C ARG A 110 -5.20 10.31 20.47
N LEU A 111 -5.75 9.11 20.61
CA LEU A 111 -5.29 7.91 19.91
C LEU A 111 -5.83 7.96 18.49
N ILE A 112 -4.95 7.74 17.53
CA ILE A 112 -5.21 7.72 16.10
C ILE A 112 -4.80 6.34 15.59
N ILE A 113 -5.54 5.81 14.63
CA ILE A 113 -5.19 4.59 13.92
C ILE A 113 -5.19 4.87 12.42
N PHE A 114 -4.17 4.44 11.69
CA PHE A 114 -4.18 4.42 10.23
C PHE A 114 -4.31 3.00 9.72
N GLU A 115 -5.17 2.82 8.74
CA GLU A 115 -5.55 1.52 8.19
C GLU A 115 -5.60 1.56 6.67
N TRP A 116 -5.41 0.39 6.07
CA TRP A 116 -5.61 0.20 4.64
C TRP A 116 -7.10 0.14 4.33
N GLY A 117 -7.53 0.95 3.36
CA GLY A 117 -8.78 0.75 2.64
C GLY A 117 -8.56 -0.07 1.36
N PRO A 118 -9.63 -0.31 0.59
CA PRO A 118 -9.55 -1.03 -0.68
C PRO A 118 -8.60 -0.41 -1.70
N SER A 119 -8.45 0.91 -1.71
CA SER A 119 -7.60 1.63 -2.67
C SER A 119 -7.20 3.02 -2.17
N PHE A 120 -7.12 3.16 -0.84
CA PHE A 120 -6.75 4.37 -0.11
C PHE A 120 -6.20 3.98 1.26
N VAL A 121 -5.58 4.92 1.96
CA VAL A 121 -5.28 4.83 3.40
C VAL A 121 -6.18 5.81 4.12
N PHE A 122 -6.67 5.47 5.30
CA PHE A 122 -7.44 6.40 6.10
C PHE A 122 -6.97 6.40 7.55
N GLY A 123 -7.08 7.55 8.19
CA GLY A 123 -6.79 7.78 9.59
C GLY A 123 -8.08 7.97 10.37
N SER A 124 -8.23 7.28 11.49
CA SER A 124 -9.37 7.41 12.40
C SER A 124 -8.95 7.79 13.80
N ARG A 125 -9.72 8.68 14.42
CA ARG A 125 -9.66 8.97 15.85
C ARG A 125 -10.35 7.84 16.60
N VAL A 126 -9.71 7.37 17.65
CA VAL A 126 -10.24 6.31 18.50
C VAL A 126 -10.89 6.97 19.71
N CYS A 127 -12.22 6.88 19.79
CA CYS A 127 -13.04 7.58 20.77
C CYS A 127 -13.80 6.58 21.66
N PRO A 128 -13.91 6.84 22.99
CA PRO A 128 -14.78 6.04 23.84
C PRO A 128 -16.23 6.08 23.36
N SER A 129 -16.96 4.96 23.49
CA SER A 129 -18.39 4.94 23.22
C SER A 129 -19.15 5.87 24.19
N LYS A 130 -20.12 6.63 23.66
CA LYS A 130 -20.93 7.58 24.46
C LYS A 130 -21.85 6.89 25.48
N ASN A 131 -22.05 5.57 25.36
CA ASN A 131 -23.01 4.82 26.16
C ASN A 131 -22.42 4.26 27.47
N GLY A 132 -21.24 4.72 27.92
CA GLY A 132 -20.64 4.31 29.19
C GLY A 132 -20.17 2.85 29.24
N THR A 133 -20.01 2.20 28.10
CA THR A 133 -19.48 0.83 27.96
C THR A 133 -18.00 0.83 27.60
N TYR A 134 -17.32 -0.32 27.70
CA TYR A 134 -15.92 -0.50 27.26
C TYR A 134 -15.74 -0.49 25.73
N HIS A 135 -16.79 -0.21 24.97
CA HIS A 135 -16.71 -0.14 23.52
C HIS A 135 -16.01 1.13 23.04
N VAL A 136 -15.37 1.01 21.90
CA VAL A 136 -14.60 2.08 21.27
C VAL A 136 -15.15 2.30 19.86
N THR A 137 -15.24 3.56 19.47
CA THR A 137 -15.70 3.99 18.15
C THR A 137 -14.54 4.60 17.37
N LYS A 138 -14.51 4.37 16.06
CA LYS A 138 -13.56 5.00 15.14
C LYS A 138 -14.28 6.10 14.40
N SER A 139 -13.73 7.31 14.44
CA SER A 139 -14.19 8.47 13.68
C SER A 139 -13.11 8.82 12.65
N PRO A 140 -13.27 8.44 11.37
CA PRO A 140 -12.30 8.74 10.34
C PRO A 140 -12.19 10.27 10.16
N PHE A 141 -10.99 10.74 9.84
CA PHE A 141 -10.71 12.17 9.68
C PHE A 141 -9.70 12.49 8.59
N LEU A 142 -8.93 11.51 8.14
CA LEU A 142 -7.95 11.68 7.06
C LEU A 142 -8.15 10.55 6.05
N TRP A 143 -8.08 10.89 4.78
CA TRP A 143 -7.98 9.93 3.68
C TRP A 143 -6.81 10.31 2.79
N MET A 144 -6.10 9.30 2.30
CA MET A 144 -4.91 9.45 1.48
C MET A 144 -5.03 8.49 0.30
N GLY A 145 -4.80 9.01 -0.89
CA GLY A 145 -4.98 8.25 -2.12
C GLY A 145 -3.99 8.65 -3.20
N ILE A 146 -4.12 7.96 -4.33
CA ILE A 146 -3.39 8.29 -5.56
C ILE A 146 -4.45 8.58 -6.60
N SER A 147 -4.39 9.76 -7.22
CA SER A 147 -5.29 10.14 -8.32
C SER A 147 -4.95 9.38 -9.60
N PRO A 148 -5.83 9.38 -10.62
CA PRO A 148 -5.57 8.70 -11.89
C PRO A 148 -4.31 9.17 -12.64
N ASP A 149 -3.94 10.43 -12.48
CA ASP A 149 -2.71 11.02 -13.02
C ASP A 149 -1.46 10.73 -12.17
N GLY A 150 -1.60 9.95 -11.09
CA GLY A 150 -0.49 9.51 -10.25
C GLY A 150 -0.09 10.52 -9.17
N GLN A 151 -0.88 11.56 -8.91
CA GLN A 151 -0.62 12.49 -7.83
C GLN A 151 -1.08 11.91 -6.50
N ILE A 152 -0.30 12.17 -5.45
CA ILE A 152 -0.70 11.83 -4.08
C ILE A 152 -1.67 12.90 -3.57
N VAL A 153 -2.83 12.48 -3.09
CA VAL A 153 -3.89 13.37 -2.60
C VAL A 153 -4.26 13.05 -1.16
N TYR A 154 -4.60 14.08 -0.39
CA TYR A 154 -5.04 13.96 1.00
C TYR A 154 -6.31 14.78 1.21
N PHE A 155 -7.24 14.24 2.00
CA PHE A 155 -8.47 14.93 2.37
C PHE A 155 -8.72 14.79 3.86
N LEU A 156 -9.12 15.89 4.49
CA LEU A 156 -9.43 15.95 5.92
C LEU A 156 -10.91 16.21 6.12
N ASP A 157 -11.52 15.44 7.01
CA ASP A 157 -12.83 15.77 7.59
C ASP A 157 -12.60 16.53 8.90
N LEU A 158 -12.98 17.81 8.89
CA LEU A 158 -12.85 18.70 10.04
C LEU A 158 -13.90 18.42 11.12
N GLU A 159 -15.05 17.89 10.74
CA GLU A 159 -16.19 17.63 11.63
C GLU A 159 -16.18 16.20 12.19
N GLY A 160 -15.51 15.26 11.51
CA GLY A 160 -15.36 13.86 11.93
C GLY A 160 -16.67 13.07 11.86
N GLN A 161 -17.59 13.49 11.01
CA GLN A 161 -18.92 12.92 10.83
C GLN A 161 -19.01 11.98 9.62
N THR A 162 -18.01 12.01 8.75
CA THR A 162 -17.98 11.23 7.52
C THR A 162 -17.80 9.74 7.83
N GLU A 163 -18.67 8.87 7.33
CA GLU A 163 -18.50 7.42 7.44
C GLU A 163 -17.43 6.92 6.45
N ILE A 164 -16.82 5.76 6.72
CA ILE A 164 -15.89 5.15 5.77
C ILE A 164 -16.72 4.66 4.58
N PRO A 165 -16.56 5.22 3.36
CA PRO A 165 -17.40 4.84 2.25
C PRO A 165 -17.14 3.39 1.87
N SER A 166 -18.22 2.65 1.66
CA SER A 166 -18.18 1.32 1.05
C SER A 166 -18.04 1.46 -0.46
N GLY A 167 -16.88 1.14 -1.01
CA GLY A 167 -16.64 1.33 -2.45
C GLY A 167 -15.17 1.30 -2.85
N ASP A 168 -14.91 1.52 -4.13
CA ASP A 168 -13.56 1.73 -4.64
C ASP A 168 -13.14 3.20 -4.64
N PHE A 169 -11.91 3.49 -5.09
CA PHE A 169 -11.38 4.84 -5.14
C PHE A 169 -12.25 5.81 -5.95
N GLY A 170 -12.91 5.34 -7.02
CA GLY A 170 -13.78 6.17 -7.84
C GLY A 170 -15.01 6.60 -7.07
N SER A 171 -15.69 5.65 -6.42
CA SER A 171 -16.80 5.93 -5.52
C SER A 171 -16.39 6.82 -4.34
N TRP A 172 -15.19 6.62 -3.78
CA TRP A 172 -14.63 7.49 -2.75
C TRP A 172 -14.34 8.90 -3.27
N LEU A 173 -13.77 9.05 -4.48
CA LEU A 173 -13.43 10.36 -5.03
C LEU A 173 -14.71 11.14 -5.39
N GLU A 174 -15.72 10.46 -5.96
CA GLU A 174 -17.05 11.04 -6.14
C GLU A 174 -17.66 11.46 -4.82
N PHE A 175 -17.59 10.60 -3.79
CA PHE A 175 -18.04 10.93 -2.44
C PHE A 175 -17.31 12.16 -1.87
N VAL A 176 -15.99 12.24 -2.02
CA VAL A 176 -15.16 13.39 -1.60
C VAL A 176 -15.52 14.65 -2.36
N CYS A 177 -15.80 14.55 -3.66
CA CYS A 177 -16.22 15.68 -4.48
C CYS A 177 -17.65 16.15 -4.14
N MET A 178 -18.49 15.29 -3.58
CA MET A 178 -19.86 15.63 -3.19
C MET A 178 -19.99 16.07 -1.72
N ASP A 179 -19.13 15.58 -0.83
CA ASP A 179 -19.12 15.96 0.59
C ASP A 179 -18.38 17.29 0.78
N GLN A 180 -19.15 18.36 1.02
CA GLN A 180 -18.63 19.71 1.22
C GLN A 180 -17.76 19.88 2.48
N ASN A 181 -17.73 18.87 3.36
CA ASN A 181 -16.99 18.90 4.61
C ASN A 181 -15.54 18.41 4.47
N LEU A 182 -15.19 17.80 3.32
CA LEU A 182 -13.84 17.30 3.06
C LEU A 182 -12.98 18.38 2.42
N VAL A 183 -11.88 18.71 3.10
CA VAL A 183 -10.93 19.74 2.65
C VAL A 183 -9.67 19.08 2.12
N PRO A 184 -9.21 19.42 0.89
CA PRO A 184 -7.93 18.95 0.40
C PRO A 184 -6.80 19.47 1.30
N ALA A 185 -5.91 18.58 1.68
CA ALA A 185 -4.82 18.88 2.60
C ALA A 185 -3.47 18.54 1.98
N ASN A 186 -2.42 19.16 2.50
CA ASN A 186 -1.06 18.73 2.23
C ASN A 186 -0.48 18.14 3.53
N VAL A 187 -0.28 16.83 3.54
CA VAL A 187 0.30 16.12 4.68
C VAL A 187 1.76 15.85 4.37
N ASN A 188 2.65 16.39 5.20
CA ASN A 188 4.07 16.10 5.14
C ASN A 188 4.46 15.19 6.30
N PHE A 189 4.89 13.96 5.99
CA PHE A 189 5.41 13.03 6.97
C PHE A 189 6.87 13.39 7.26
N MET A 190 7.08 14.22 8.28
CA MET A 190 8.42 14.53 8.76
C MET A 190 8.96 13.38 9.62
N GLY A 191 9.91 12.62 9.08
CA GLY A 191 10.63 11.58 9.81
C GLY A 191 11.21 10.53 8.89
N ASN A 192 12.54 10.49 8.78
CA ASN A 192 13.21 9.31 8.23
C ASN A 192 13.13 8.23 9.32
N PHE A 193 12.18 7.30 9.18
CA PHE A 193 12.17 6.10 10.00
C PHE A 193 13.25 5.18 9.45
N TRP A 194 14.44 5.25 10.06
CA TRP A 194 15.59 4.39 9.82
C TRP A 194 15.44 3.07 10.57
#